data_AF-A0A3S4H8Z0-F1
#
_entry.id   AF-A0A3S4H8Z0-F1
#
_cell.length_a   1.000
_cell.length_b   1.000
_cell.length_c   1.000
_cell.angle_alpha   90.00
_cell.angle_beta   90.00
_cell.angle_gamma   90.00
#
_symmetry.space_group_name_H-M   'P 1'
#
loop_
_entity.id
_entity.type
_entity.pdbx_description
1 polymer ?
#
loop_
_entity_poly.entity_id
_entity_poly.type
_entity_poly.pdbx_seq_one_letter_code
_entity_poly.pdbx_strand_id
1 'polypeptide(L)'
;MVKFGKVYQNLMVDMKATNVKLVDRACRMVVEATGIGREEAETLLKQTDFEVKPAILMALTGLDAAAAREKLAAHQGFLRVALEH
;
A
#
# COMPACT_ATOMS: atom_id res chain seq x y z
N MET A 1 11.14 13.73 -2.53
CA MET A 1 10.09 12.85 -1.95
C MET A 1 9.07 12.38 -2.99
N VAL A 2 8.43 13.26 -3.78
CA VAL A 2 7.45 12.84 -4.83
C VAL A 2 8.10 12.10 -6.00
N LYS A 3 9.28 12.54 -6.47
CA LYS A 3 10.01 11.91 -7.60
C LYS A 3 10.51 10.48 -7.37
N PHE A 4 10.41 9.94 -6.15
CA PHE A 4 10.90 8.60 -5.79
C PHE A 4 9.78 7.59 -5.51
N GLY A 5 8.52 7.89 -5.87
CA GLY A 5 7.40 6.97 -5.67
C GLY A 5 7.07 6.72 -4.19
N LYS A 6 7.56 7.57 -3.28
CA LYS A 6 7.30 7.47 -1.83
C LYS A 6 5.98 8.08 -1.40
N VAL A 7 5.34 8.78 -2.33
CA VAL A 7 4.07 9.47 -2.14
C VAL A 7 3.10 8.94 -3.20
N TYR A 8 1.89 8.59 -2.77
CA TYR A 8 0.77 8.32 -3.66
C TYR A 8 -0.29 9.37 -3.37
N GLN A 9 -0.67 10.16 -4.38
CA GLN A 9 -1.45 11.39 -4.20
C GLN A 9 -0.75 12.35 -3.20
N ASN A 10 -1.31 12.55 -2.01
CA ASN A 10 -0.76 13.32 -0.89
C ASN A 10 -0.32 12.42 0.29
N LEU A 11 -0.41 11.10 0.16
CA LEU A 11 -0.13 10.12 1.22
C LEU A 11 1.31 9.63 1.18
N MET A 12 1.98 9.63 2.33
CA MET A 12 3.34 9.09 2.50
C MET A 12 3.32 7.57 2.63
N VAL A 13 3.29 6.86 1.50
CA VAL A 13 3.06 5.41 1.43
C VAL A 13 4.32 4.54 1.66
N ASP A 14 5.52 5.14 1.76
CA ASP A 14 6.78 4.44 1.99
C ASP A 14 7.06 4.23 3.49
N MET A 15 6.24 3.43 4.16
CA MET A 15 6.42 3.08 5.57
C MET A 15 6.00 1.63 5.87
N LYS A 16 6.73 1.00 6.81
CA LYS A 16 6.33 -0.23 7.50
C LYS A 16 5.76 0.13 8.86
N ALA A 17 4.54 -0.27 9.18
CA ALA A 17 3.96 0.02 10.47
C ALA A 17 4.48 -0.95 11.54
N THR A 18 5.29 -0.44 12.48
CA THR A 18 5.94 -1.23 13.53
C THR A 18 5.34 -1.03 14.92
N ASN A 19 4.39 -0.10 15.07
CA ASN A 19 3.70 0.16 16.34
C ASN A 19 2.22 0.46 16.09
N VAL A 20 1.41 0.38 17.14
CA VAL A 20 -0.05 0.54 17.07
C VAL A 20 -0.45 1.86 16.40
N LYS A 21 0.26 2.96 16.70
CA LYS A 21 -0.01 4.28 16.09
C LYS A 21 0.25 4.29 14.58
N LEU A 22 1.32 3.65 14.14
CA LEU A 22 1.65 3.53 12.72
C LEU A 22 0.73 2.56 12.00
N VAL A 23 0.23 1.51 12.68
CA VAL A 23 -0.73 0.55 12.10
C VAL A 23 -2.07 1.23 11.86
N ASP A 24 -2.56 2.00 12.83
CA ASP A 24 -3.79 2.79 12.66
C ASP A 24 -3.64 3.80 11.51
N ARG A 25 -2.49 4.48 11.44
CA ARG A 25 -2.18 5.39 10.31
C ARG A 25 -2.14 4.66 8.97
N ALA A 26 -1.45 3.52 8.88
CA ALA A 26 -1.36 2.71 7.67
C ALA A 26 -2.75 2.28 7.20
N CYS A 27 -3.60 1.83 8.12
CA CYS A 27 -4.98 1.44 7.81
C CYS A 27 -5.78 2.60 7.22
N ARG A 28 -5.76 3.77 7.85
CA ARG A 28 -6.43 4.98 7.31
C ARG A 28 -5.93 5.35 5.92
N MET A 29 -4.63 5.22 5.67
CA MET A 29 -4.06 5.52 4.36
C MET A 29 -4.51 4.53 3.28
N VAL A 30 -4.61 3.24 3.60
CA VAL A 30 -5.12 2.23 2.68
C VAL A 30 -6.59 2.51 2.38
N VAL A 31 -7.41 2.77 3.40
CA VAL A 31 -8.82 3.16 3.23
C VAL A 31 -8.97 4.41 2.37
N GLU A 32 -8.20 5.47 2.64
CA GLU A 32 -8.26 6.72 1.86
C GLU A 32 -7.82 6.53 0.39
N ALA A 33 -6.80 5.69 0.15
CA ALA A 33 -6.28 5.44 -1.19
C ALA A 33 -7.16 4.52 -2.05
N THR A 34 -7.96 3.65 -1.41
CA THR A 34 -8.65 2.53 -2.09
C THR A 34 -10.16 2.57 -1.96
N GLY A 35 -10.69 3.25 -0.94
CA GLY A 35 -12.13 3.32 -0.63
C GLY A 35 -12.69 2.08 0.08
N ILE A 36 -11.86 1.08 0.43
CA ILE A 36 -12.31 -0.13 1.11
C ILE A 36 -12.59 0.09 2.60
N GLY A 37 -13.23 -0.90 3.24
CA GLY A 37 -13.48 -0.87 4.67
C GLY A 37 -12.21 -1.00 5.52
N ARG A 38 -12.26 -0.47 6.75
CA ARG A 38 -11.15 -0.57 7.72
C ARG A 38 -10.73 -2.01 7.99
N GLU A 39 -11.69 -2.92 8.15
CA GLU A 39 -11.43 -4.33 8.46
C GLU A 39 -10.69 -5.04 7.31
N GLU A 40 -11.06 -4.73 6.06
CA GLU A 40 -10.36 -5.23 4.88
C GLU A 40 -8.95 -4.65 4.79
N ALA A 41 -8.80 -3.34 5.01
CA ALA A 41 -7.49 -2.68 5.04
C ALA A 41 -6.55 -3.28 6.09
N GLU A 42 -7.04 -3.58 7.29
CA GLU A 42 -6.25 -4.25 8.34
C GLU A 42 -5.85 -5.68 7.94
N THR A 43 -6.73 -6.39 7.24
CA THR A 43 -6.47 -7.74 6.75
C THR A 43 -5.38 -7.73 5.67
N LEU A 44 -5.48 -6.82 4.69
CA LEU A 44 -4.46 -6.64 3.66
C LEU A 44 -3.13 -6.22 4.25
N LEU A 45 -3.12 -5.27 5.19
CA LEU A 45 -1.90 -4.86 5.88
C LEU A 45 -1.24 -6.02 6.62
N LYS A 46 -1.99 -6.93 7.24
CA LYS A 46 -1.41 -8.13 7.87
C LYS A 46 -0.77 -9.06 6.83
N GLN A 47 -1.40 -9.25 5.67
CA GLN A 47 -0.87 -10.07 4.58
C GLN A 47 0.42 -9.47 3.96
N THR A 48 0.56 -8.14 4.02
CA THR A 48 1.73 -7.43 3.50
C THR A 48 2.78 -7.12 4.55
N ASP A 49 2.74 -7.75 5.72
CA ASP A 49 3.72 -7.50 6.78
C ASP A 49 3.70 -6.01 7.26
N PHE A 50 2.54 -5.36 7.15
CA PHE A 50 2.28 -3.95 7.42
C PHE A 50 2.96 -2.95 6.49
N GLU A 51 3.23 -3.36 5.24
CA GLU A 51 3.67 -2.49 4.17
C GLU A 51 2.47 -1.86 3.43
N VAL A 52 2.44 -0.53 3.34
CA VAL A 52 1.28 0.21 2.80
C VAL A 52 1.17 0.09 1.27
N LYS A 53 2.28 0.23 0.53
CA LYS A 53 2.27 0.15 -0.94
C LYS A 53 1.69 -1.16 -1.47
N PRO A 54 2.18 -2.34 -1.06
CA PRO A 54 1.60 -3.60 -1.53
C PRO A 54 0.15 -3.74 -1.07
N ALA A 55 -0.22 -3.26 0.13
CA ALA A 55 -1.61 -3.35 0.59
C ALA A 55 -2.57 -2.54 -0.29
N ILE A 56 -2.18 -1.32 -0.71
CA ILE A 56 -2.96 -0.52 -1.66
C ILE A 56 -3.05 -1.22 -3.02
N LEU A 57 -1.94 -1.80 -3.50
CA LEU A 57 -1.94 -2.49 -4.79
C LEU A 57 -2.85 -3.72 -4.77
N MET A 58 -2.80 -4.53 -3.71
CA MET A 58 -3.69 -5.67 -3.51
C MET A 58 -5.16 -5.24 -3.49
N ALA A 59 -5.49 -4.18 -2.76
CA ALA A 59 -6.85 -3.65 -2.69
C ALA A 59 -7.41 -3.22 -4.06
N LEU A 60 -6.58 -2.60 -4.91
CA LEU A 60 -7.02 -2.05 -6.19
C LEU A 60 -6.98 -3.07 -7.34
N THR A 61 -6.12 -4.08 -7.26
CA THR A 61 -5.89 -5.04 -8.35
C THR A 61 -6.40 -6.45 -8.05
N GLY A 62 -6.70 -6.77 -6.78
CA GLY A 62 -7.05 -8.11 -6.33
C GLY A 62 -5.88 -9.10 -6.32
N LEU A 63 -4.65 -8.64 -6.52
CA LEU A 63 -3.45 -9.48 -6.45
C LEU A 63 -3.17 -9.95 -5.01
N ASP A 64 -2.43 -11.06 -4.89
CA ASP A 64 -1.89 -11.50 -3.61
C ASP A 64 -0.64 -10.68 -3.21
N ALA A 65 -0.20 -10.85 -1.95
CA ALA A 65 0.90 -10.08 -1.40
C ALA A 65 2.27 -10.35 -2.06
N ALA A 66 2.49 -11.52 -2.64
CA ALA A 66 3.73 -11.80 -3.39
C ALA A 66 3.67 -11.12 -4.76
N ALA A 67 2.58 -11.33 -5.51
CA ALA A 67 2.40 -10.71 -6.82
C ALA A 67 2.41 -9.18 -6.75
N ALA A 68 1.81 -8.59 -5.71
CA ALA A 68 1.84 -7.15 -5.47
C ALA A 68 3.27 -6.62 -5.22
N ARG A 69 4.10 -7.37 -4.47
CA ARG A 69 5.51 -7.00 -4.24
C ARG A 69 6.34 -7.12 -5.50
N GLU A 70 6.15 -8.19 -6.28
CA GLU A 70 6.84 -8.38 -7.56
C GLU A 70 6.49 -7.27 -8.55
N LYS A 71 5.20 -6.93 -8.66
CA LYS A 71 4.73 -5.83 -9.52
C LYS A 71 5.30 -4.49 -9.08
N LEU A 72 5.28 -4.19 -7.77
CA LEU A 72 5.93 -3.00 -7.24
C LEU A 72 7.44 -2.96 -7.55
N ALA A 73 8.14 -4.09 -7.40
CA ALA A 73 9.58 -4.17 -7.70
C ALA A 73 9.86 -3.94 -9.19
N ALA A 74 9.06 -4.52 -10.10
CA ALA A 74 9.16 -4.32 -11.54
C ALA A 74 9.00 -2.84 -11.94
N HIS A 75 8.19 -2.09 -11.19
CA HIS A 75 7.97 -0.65 -11.40
C HIS A 75 8.75 0.23 -10.42
N GLN A 76 9.91 -0.23 -9.91
CA GLN A 76 10.81 0.54 -9.04
C GLN A 76 10.14 1.14 -7.79
N GLY A 77 9.08 0.51 -7.29
CA GLY A 77 8.31 0.95 -6.12
C GLY A 77 7.37 2.12 -6.38
N PHE A 78 7.12 2.49 -7.64
CA PHE A 78 6.13 3.51 -8.04
C PHE A 78 4.73 2.91 -8.12
N LEU A 79 3.96 3.09 -7.05
CA LEU A 79 2.59 2.56 -6.94
C LEU A 79 1.68 2.99 -8.08
N ARG A 80 1.79 4.25 -8.53
CA ARG A 80 0.98 4.78 -9.64
C ARG A 80 1.25 4.03 -10.95
N VAL A 81 2.52 3.81 -11.28
CA VAL A 81 2.90 3.10 -12.52
C VAL A 81 2.46 1.63 -12.45
N ALA A 82 2.59 1.00 -11.28
CA ALA A 82 2.14 -0.37 -11.04
C ALA A 82 0.61 -0.58 -11.11
N LEU A 83 -0.18 0.50 -11.08
CA LEU A 83 -1.64 0.47 -11.25
C LEU A 83 -2.09 0.70 -12.69
N GLU A 84 -1.28 1.39 -13.51
CA GLU A 84 -1.61 1.77 -14.90
C GLU A 84 -1.20 0.69 -15.92
N HIS A 85 -0.34 -0.26 -15.54
CA HIS A 85 0.18 -1.37 -16.35
C HIS A 85 -0.03 -2.70 -15.63
#